data_AF-A0A8J1Z0D1-F1
#
_entry.id   AF-A0A8J1Z0D1-F1
#
_cell.length_a   1.000
_cell.length_b   1.000
_cell.length_c   1.000
_cell.angle_alpha   90.00
_cell.angle_beta   90.00
_cell.angle_gamma   90.00
#
_symmetry.space_group_name_H-M   'P 1'
#
loop_
_entity.id
_entity.type
_entity.pdbx_description
1 polymer ?
#
loop_
_entity_poly.entity_id
_entity_poly.type
_entity_poly.pdbx_seq_one_letter_code
_entity_poly.pdbx_strand_id
1 'polypeptide(L)'
;MPSKSMLASPAPPASASKLVTPLLSGKKSRQSTNAGSPSKDVVSMKDREERARVARLALAAAARPPGYVYDVMEKALPYWNKFLEIMAVVLPNVVWAYEKCRDFYAMLPIEIACCIYGLGICFFGGTYVVAISAIEAFKMSGGDTIEACWNDICEECSLLVEKNEEDNEEDLDNDGIADVLQISQRELMQRKVKLVVTSIDPDKLTKAVGGLYQGFLSVLMTVKFQFAQAIALAVSMAEQARKPAAVVLTPILASALPPNSEDWIVTAIDYLTKTIALLFAWTLQKMVCAVQSAIKGGHMFAQNLLLFLANKLGVENIDLDETMVDEYIGWAIAAMGVYFQIVHGFALVFPFSIVLFPLNIIEFSLEWTVTWLG
;
A
#
# COMPACT_ATOMS: atom_id res chain seq x y z
N MET A 1 -42.30 -31.96 -47.79
CA MET A 1 -42.35 -33.22 -47.01
C MET A 1 -41.20 -34.11 -47.48
N PRO A 2 -40.52 -34.86 -46.59
CA PRO A 2 -39.50 -34.32 -45.68
C PRO A 2 -38.23 -35.22 -45.58
N SER A 3 -37.18 -34.69 -44.93
CA SER A 3 -36.21 -35.39 -44.03
C SER A 3 -35.04 -34.42 -43.79
N LYS A 4 -34.88 -33.65 -42.69
CA LYS A 4 -34.71 -33.95 -41.25
C LYS A 4 -33.52 -34.88 -40.92
N SER A 5 -32.34 -34.26 -40.75
CA SER A 5 -31.32 -34.63 -39.74
C SER A 5 -30.57 -33.34 -39.38
N MET A 6 -30.87 -32.64 -38.28
CA MET A 6 -30.45 -32.90 -36.90
C MET A 6 -29.02 -33.44 -36.80
N LEU A 7 -28.05 -32.53 -36.82
CA LEU A 7 -26.77 -32.69 -36.15
C LEU A 7 -26.59 -31.51 -35.21
N ALA A 8 -26.70 -31.81 -33.92
CA ALA A 8 -26.50 -30.88 -32.83
C ALA A 8 -25.04 -30.44 -32.79
N SER A 9 -24.82 -29.12 -32.78
CA SER A 9 -23.52 -28.53 -32.48
C SER A 9 -23.23 -28.73 -30.98
N PRO A 10 -22.03 -29.20 -30.60
CA PRO A 10 -21.69 -29.41 -29.21
C PRO A 10 -21.55 -28.07 -28.47
N ALA A 11 -22.17 -28.00 -27.30
CA ALA A 11 -22.09 -26.87 -26.38
C ALA A 11 -20.64 -26.56 -25.97
N PRO A 12 -20.29 -25.29 -25.73
CA PRO A 12 -18.98 -24.92 -25.20
C PRO A 12 -18.83 -25.45 -23.77
N PRO A 13 -17.63 -25.94 -23.37
CA PRO A 13 -17.42 -26.41 -22.01
C PRO A 13 -17.55 -25.26 -21.01
N ALA A 14 -18.50 -25.41 -20.09
CA ALA A 14 -18.66 -24.57 -18.93
C ALA A 14 -17.44 -24.63 -18.00
N SER A 15 -16.99 -23.45 -17.58
CA SER A 15 -16.39 -23.16 -16.27
C SER A 15 -15.26 -24.10 -15.78
N ALA A 16 -14.02 -23.73 -16.09
CA ALA A 16 -12.87 -24.01 -15.22
C ALA A 16 -12.53 -22.78 -14.37
N SER A 17 -13.52 -22.25 -13.64
CA SER A 17 -13.27 -21.40 -12.48
C SER A 17 -13.85 -22.14 -11.27
N LYS A 18 -12.96 -22.48 -10.33
CA LYS A 18 -13.15 -23.00 -8.96
C LYS A 18 -12.10 -24.07 -8.66
N LEU A 19 -10.88 -23.59 -8.43
CA LEU A 19 -9.92 -24.31 -7.59
C LEU A 19 -9.32 -23.32 -6.58
N VAL A 20 -10.18 -22.81 -5.72
CA VAL A 20 -9.78 -22.31 -4.40
C VAL A 20 -10.66 -23.04 -3.40
N THR A 21 -10.11 -24.10 -2.84
CA THR A 21 -10.69 -24.83 -1.72
C THR A 21 -10.69 -23.92 -0.50
N PRO A 22 -11.82 -23.70 0.19
CA PRO A 22 -11.79 -23.16 1.53
C PRO A 22 -11.48 -24.31 2.50
N LEU A 23 -10.22 -24.39 2.93
CA LEU A 23 -9.88 -25.11 4.16
C LEU A 23 -10.47 -24.32 5.32
N LEU A 24 -11.67 -24.73 5.75
CA LEU A 24 -12.18 -24.76 7.14
C LEU A 24 -13.72 -24.91 7.11
N SER A 25 -14.19 -26.08 6.68
CA SER A 25 -15.53 -26.57 6.98
C SER A 25 -15.40 -27.79 7.90
N GLY A 26 -15.54 -27.54 9.19
CA GLY A 26 -15.63 -28.55 10.24
C GLY A 26 -16.81 -28.24 11.15
N LYS A 27 -18.04 -28.40 10.65
CA LYS A 27 -19.24 -28.46 11.50
C LYS A 27 -19.79 -29.88 11.49
N LYS A 28 -19.81 -30.51 12.66
CA LYS A 28 -20.99 -31.22 13.18
C LYS A 28 -20.77 -31.61 14.65
N SER A 29 -21.50 -30.98 15.56
CA SER A 29 -22.20 -31.70 16.62
C SER A 29 -23.21 -30.79 17.33
N ARG A 30 -24.47 -31.28 17.31
CA ARG A 30 -25.53 -31.18 18.32
C ARG A 30 -26.05 -29.81 18.79
N GLN A 31 -27.27 -29.53 18.33
CA GLN A 31 -28.34 -28.95 19.15
C GLN A 31 -28.48 -29.69 20.49
N SER A 32 -28.44 -28.94 21.58
CA SER A 32 -28.98 -29.30 22.89
C SER A 32 -29.54 -28.03 23.54
N THR A 33 -30.87 -27.97 23.57
CA THR A 33 -31.76 -27.36 24.58
C THR A 33 -31.20 -26.35 25.60
N ASN A 34 -31.85 -25.18 25.65
CA ASN A 34 -32.17 -24.33 26.82
C ASN A 34 -31.40 -24.60 28.14
N ALA A 35 -30.52 -23.67 28.50
CA ALA A 35 -30.28 -23.26 29.89
C ALA A 35 -29.57 -21.89 29.93
N GLY A 36 -30.19 -20.92 30.61
CA GLY A 36 -29.54 -19.80 31.30
C GLY A 36 -28.60 -18.89 30.52
N SER A 37 -29.04 -17.67 30.21
CA SER A 37 -28.15 -16.55 29.92
C SER A 37 -27.13 -16.35 31.07
N PRO A 38 -25.81 -16.45 30.83
CA PRO A 38 -24.83 -15.94 31.78
C PRO A 38 -24.76 -14.42 31.64
N SER A 39 -24.77 -13.77 32.80
CA SER A 39 -24.81 -12.33 33.00
C SER A 39 -23.67 -11.59 32.28
N LYS A 40 -24.01 -10.39 31.80
CA LYS A 40 -23.06 -9.34 31.36
C LYS A 40 -22.21 -8.76 32.52
N ASP A 41 -22.37 -9.29 33.73
CA ASP A 41 -21.69 -8.82 34.95
C ASP A 41 -20.33 -9.48 35.21
N VAL A 42 -19.92 -10.42 34.36
CA VAL A 42 -18.57 -11.00 34.33
C VAL A 42 -17.74 -10.34 33.23
N VAL A 43 -17.86 -9.03 33.05
CA VAL A 43 -16.68 -8.22 32.66
C VAL A 43 -15.76 -8.21 33.88
N SER A 44 -15.05 -9.33 33.92
CA SER A 44 -14.24 -9.99 34.93
C SER A 44 -13.66 -9.11 36.05
N MET A 45 -13.88 -9.51 37.32
CA MET A 45 -13.10 -9.00 38.48
C MET A 45 -11.59 -9.02 38.21
N LYS A 46 -11.11 -10.00 37.42
CA LYS A 46 -9.73 -10.12 37.00
C LYS A 46 -9.24 -8.90 36.20
N ASP A 47 -10.09 -8.35 35.34
CA ASP A 47 -9.76 -7.17 34.53
C ASP A 47 -9.69 -5.91 35.41
N ARG A 48 -10.53 -5.84 36.46
CA ARG A 48 -10.47 -4.75 37.46
C ARG A 48 -9.23 -4.84 38.34
N GLU A 49 -8.87 -6.03 38.81
CA GLU A 49 -7.65 -6.28 39.60
C GLU A 49 -6.38 -6.03 38.78
N GLU A 50 -6.39 -6.42 37.51
CA GLU A 50 -5.28 -6.21 36.57
C GLU A 50 -5.11 -4.72 36.26
N ARG A 51 -6.19 -3.98 36.00
CA ARG A 51 -6.15 -2.51 35.87
C ARG A 51 -5.61 -1.82 37.12
N ALA A 52 -6.03 -2.25 38.32
CA ALA A 52 -5.54 -1.72 39.58
C ALA A 52 -4.05 -2.02 39.83
N ARG A 53 -3.58 -3.21 39.43
CA ARG A 53 -2.16 -3.59 39.48
C ARG A 53 -1.33 -2.77 38.50
N VAL A 54 -1.78 -2.62 37.26
CA VAL A 54 -1.10 -1.81 36.22
C VAL A 54 -1.01 -0.35 36.65
N ALA A 55 -2.08 0.23 37.23
CA ALA A 55 -2.07 1.59 37.74
C ALA A 55 -1.03 1.80 38.86
N ARG A 56 -0.88 0.85 39.79
CA ARG A 56 0.16 0.90 40.84
C ARG A 56 1.57 0.81 40.27
N LEU A 57 1.79 -0.05 39.27
CA LEU A 57 3.08 -0.20 38.60
C LEU A 57 3.44 1.03 37.76
N ALA A 58 2.46 1.64 37.08
CA ALA A 58 2.65 2.86 36.30
C ALA A 58 3.00 4.06 37.21
N LEU A 59 2.33 4.22 38.35
CA LEU A 59 2.66 5.21 39.37
C LEU A 59 4.08 5.02 39.94
N ALA A 60 4.48 3.76 40.18
CA ALA A 60 5.82 3.44 40.65
C ALA A 60 6.90 3.70 39.59
N ALA A 61 6.60 3.47 38.30
CA ALA A 61 7.51 3.70 37.18
C ALA A 61 7.64 5.19 36.79
N ALA A 62 6.57 5.97 36.87
CA ALA A 62 6.59 7.42 36.60
C ALA A 62 7.45 8.21 37.60
N ALA A 63 7.65 7.66 38.81
CA ALA A 63 8.49 8.26 39.83
C ALA A 63 9.99 8.10 39.55
N ARG A 64 10.40 7.05 38.81
CA ARG A 64 11.79 6.76 38.43
C ARG A 64 11.83 6.00 37.10
N PRO A 65 12.12 6.66 35.95
CA PRO A 65 12.39 5.91 34.73
C PRO A 65 13.54 4.92 34.98
N PRO A 66 13.45 3.66 34.49
CA PRO A 66 14.51 2.68 34.68
C PRO A 66 15.85 3.23 34.14
N GLY A 67 16.96 3.07 34.88
CA GLY A 67 18.27 3.60 34.46
C GLY A 67 18.70 3.18 33.04
N TYR A 68 18.28 2.00 32.60
CA TYR A 68 18.48 1.52 31.23
C TYR A 68 17.82 2.42 30.15
N VAL A 69 16.65 2.99 30.43
CA VAL A 69 15.96 3.91 29.51
C VAL A 69 16.74 5.22 29.39
N TYR A 70 17.32 5.70 30.50
CA TYR A 70 18.17 6.89 30.50
C TYR A 70 19.42 6.69 29.65
N ASP A 71 20.13 5.56 29.81
CA ASP A 71 21.31 5.23 29.02
C ASP A 71 21.01 5.10 27.52
N VAL A 72 19.85 4.53 27.16
CA VAL A 72 19.41 4.43 25.76
C VAL A 72 19.03 5.79 25.20
N MET A 73 18.33 6.62 25.97
CA MET A 73 17.97 7.98 25.56
C MET A 73 19.21 8.88 25.40
N GLU A 74 20.19 8.77 26.29
CA GLU A 74 21.44 9.53 26.21
C GLU A 74 22.24 9.16 24.96
N LYS A 75 22.28 7.87 24.60
CA LYS A 75 22.90 7.40 23.35
C LYS A 75 22.10 7.78 22.11
N ALA A 76 20.78 7.87 22.20
CA ALA A 76 19.89 8.26 21.10
C ALA A 76 19.84 9.78 20.90
N LEU A 77 20.12 10.58 21.93
CA LEU A 77 20.09 12.04 21.92
C LEU A 77 20.85 12.69 20.75
N PRO A 78 22.11 12.34 20.45
CA PRO A 78 22.84 12.95 19.34
C PRO A 78 22.24 12.60 17.97
N TYR A 79 21.71 11.38 17.81
CA TYR A 79 21.02 10.98 16.59
C TYR A 79 19.68 11.69 16.44
N TRP A 80 18.95 11.85 17.54
CA TRP A 80 17.69 12.60 17.60
C TRP A 80 17.90 14.07 17.26
N ASN A 81 18.91 14.72 17.83
CA ASN A 81 19.25 16.11 17.52
C ASN A 81 19.62 16.28 16.05
N LYS A 82 20.45 15.37 15.50
CA LYS A 82 20.81 15.39 14.08
C LYS A 82 19.60 15.16 13.18
N PHE A 83 18.68 14.29 13.57
CA PHE A 83 17.40 14.09 12.87
C PHE A 83 16.56 15.37 12.89
N LEU A 84 16.43 16.02 14.04
CA LEU A 84 15.71 17.30 14.16
C LEU A 84 16.37 18.41 13.32
N GLU A 85 17.70 18.49 13.26
CA GLU A 85 18.41 19.45 12.40
C GLU A 85 18.14 19.20 10.91
N ILE A 86 18.19 17.94 10.47
CA ILE A 86 17.85 17.57 9.09
C ILE A 86 16.39 17.93 8.80
N MET A 87 15.47 17.59 9.71
CA MET A 87 14.06 17.94 9.60
C MET A 87 13.86 19.46 9.55
N ALA A 88 14.58 20.24 10.36
CA ALA A 88 14.47 21.71 10.34
C ALA A 88 14.91 22.32 9.00
N VAL A 89 15.82 21.67 8.26
CA VAL A 89 16.22 22.11 6.90
C VAL A 89 15.30 21.55 5.82
N VAL A 90 14.86 20.30 5.94
CA VAL A 90 14.04 19.63 4.92
C VAL A 90 12.59 20.10 4.99
N LEU A 91 12.02 20.21 6.19
CA LEU A 91 10.60 20.50 6.41
C LEU A 91 10.16 21.82 5.76
N PRO A 92 10.88 22.96 5.87
CA PRO A 92 10.47 24.20 5.21
C PRO A 92 10.44 24.08 3.68
N ASN A 93 11.39 23.34 3.10
CA ASN A 93 11.43 23.12 1.66
C ASN A 93 10.28 22.21 1.20
N VAL A 94 9.95 21.18 1.98
CA VAL A 94 8.81 20.30 1.73
C VAL A 94 7.49 21.06 1.87
N VAL A 95 7.34 21.87 2.92
CA VAL A 95 6.15 22.72 3.14
C VAL A 95 6.00 23.72 2.00
N TRP A 96 7.07 24.43 1.60
CA TRP A 96 7.04 25.35 0.47
C TRP A 96 6.66 24.66 -0.84
N ALA A 97 7.24 23.49 -1.12
CA ALA A 97 6.90 22.71 -2.31
C ALA A 97 5.44 22.24 -2.27
N TYR A 98 4.97 21.78 -1.12
CA TYR A 98 3.58 21.37 -0.90
C TYR A 98 2.61 22.53 -1.10
N GLU A 99 2.89 23.70 -0.52
CA GLU A 99 2.07 24.91 -0.70
C GLU A 99 2.00 25.31 -2.18
N LYS A 100 3.14 25.29 -2.90
CA LYS A 100 3.14 25.58 -4.34
C LYS A 100 2.37 24.55 -5.16
N CYS A 101 2.49 23.26 -4.83
CA CYS A 101 1.71 22.21 -5.46
C CYS A 101 0.21 22.37 -5.15
N ARG A 102 -0.15 22.73 -3.93
CA ARG A 102 -1.53 22.97 -3.51
C ARG A 102 -2.13 24.18 -4.24
N ASP A 103 -1.39 25.29 -4.32
CA ASP A 103 -1.83 26.50 -5.02
C ASP A 103 -2.01 26.22 -6.52
N PHE A 104 -1.09 25.46 -7.12
CA PHE A 104 -1.21 25.00 -8.51
C PHE A 104 -2.42 24.07 -8.72
N TYR A 105 -2.63 23.12 -7.80
CA TYR A 105 -3.77 22.21 -7.84
C TYR A 105 -5.10 22.96 -7.68
N ALA A 106 -5.16 23.95 -6.78
CA ALA A 106 -6.33 24.78 -6.57
C ALA A 106 -6.68 25.67 -7.78
N MET A 107 -5.70 25.95 -8.66
CA MET A 107 -5.93 26.66 -9.92
C MET A 107 -6.52 25.75 -11.01
N LEU A 108 -6.37 24.43 -10.88
CA LEU A 108 -6.84 23.47 -11.88
C LEU A 108 -8.27 23.00 -11.57
N PRO A 109 -9.16 22.93 -12.58
CA PRO A 109 -10.39 22.15 -12.47
C PRO A 109 -10.07 20.70 -12.12
N ILE A 110 -10.86 20.12 -11.22
CA ILE A 110 -10.62 18.77 -10.70
C ILE A 110 -10.60 17.73 -11.83
N GLU A 111 -11.39 17.96 -12.88
CA GLU A 111 -11.45 17.13 -14.06
C GLU A 111 -10.12 17.15 -14.83
N ILE A 112 -9.48 18.32 -14.98
CA ILE A 112 -8.18 18.41 -15.64
C ILE A 112 -7.10 17.74 -14.78
N ALA A 113 -7.15 17.90 -13.46
CA ALA A 113 -6.21 17.24 -12.57
C ALA A 113 -6.31 15.71 -12.69
N CYS A 114 -7.54 15.17 -12.72
CA CYS A 114 -7.80 13.75 -12.97
C CYS A 114 -7.32 13.31 -14.36
N CYS A 115 -7.49 14.15 -15.40
CA CYS A 115 -6.94 13.89 -16.73
C CYS A 115 -5.41 13.75 -16.72
N ILE A 116 -4.70 14.69 -16.10
CA ILE A 116 -3.24 14.68 -16.02
C ILE A 116 -2.76 13.47 -15.23
N TYR A 117 -3.43 13.14 -14.12
CA TYR A 117 -3.13 11.96 -13.33
C TYR A 117 -3.37 10.67 -14.13
N GLY A 118 -4.49 10.58 -14.86
CA GLY A 118 -4.80 9.48 -15.76
C GLY A 118 -3.74 9.30 -16.85
N LEU A 119 -3.28 10.39 -17.47
CA LEU A 119 -2.16 10.35 -18.43
C LEU A 119 -0.86 9.90 -17.76
N GLY A 120 -0.56 10.38 -16.55
CA GLY A 120 0.61 9.98 -15.78
C GLY A 120 0.67 8.47 -15.58
N ILE A 121 -0.43 7.87 -15.10
CA ILE A 121 -0.54 6.42 -14.96
C ILE A 121 -0.49 5.73 -16.33
N CYS A 122 -1.15 6.29 -17.35
CA CYS A 122 -1.26 5.68 -18.66
C CYS A 122 0.10 5.54 -19.38
N PHE A 123 0.97 6.53 -19.24
CA PHE A 123 2.26 6.58 -19.93
C PHE A 123 3.43 6.11 -19.08
N PHE A 124 3.31 6.08 -17.75
CA PHE A 124 4.43 5.76 -16.86
C PHE A 124 4.15 4.62 -15.88
N GLY A 125 2.93 4.06 -15.87
CA GLY A 125 2.52 3.07 -14.87
C GLY A 125 3.37 1.80 -14.83
N GLY A 126 3.85 1.30 -15.97
CA GLY A 126 4.75 0.14 -16.04
C GLY A 126 6.13 0.36 -15.42
N THR A 127 6.49 1.61 -15.08
CA THR A 127 7.69 1.91 -14.30
C THR A 127 7.48 1.65 -12.81
N TYR A 128 6.23 1.76 -12.33
CA TYR A 128 5.85 1.72 -10.92
C TYR A 128 5.05 0.45 -10.58
N VAL A 129 5.61 -0.71 -10.93
CA VAL A 129 4.93 -2.01 -10.81
C VAL A 129 4.57 -2.31 -9.36
N VAL A 130 5.49 -2.07 -8.43
CA VAL A 130 5.31 -2.43 -7.02
C VAL A 130 4.30 -1.51 -6.35
N ALA A 131 4.36 -0.20 -6.62
CA ALA A 131 3.39 0.75 -6.12
C ALA A 131 1.97 0.46 -6.66
N ILE A 132 1.84 0.18 -7.96
CA ILE A 132 0.54 -0.18 -8.54
C ILE A 132 0.03 -1.48 -7.95
N SER A 133 0.88 -2.52 -7.85
CA SER A 133 0.54 -3.78 -7.20
C SER A 133 0.13 -3.59 -5.74
N ALA A 134 0.78 -2.69 -5.01
CA ALA A 134 0.42 -2.37 -3.62
C ALA A 134 -0.95 -1.70 -3.52
N ILE A 135 -1.26 -0.77 -4.42
CA ILE A 135 -2.58 -0.12 -4.49
C ILE A 135 -3.67 -1.13 -4.88
N GLU A 136 -3.40 -2.00 -5.86
CA GLU A 136 -4.34 -3.04 -6.26
C GLU A 136 -4.56 -4.05 -5.14
N ALA A 137 -3.48 -4.46 -4.47
CA ALA A 137 -3.55 -5.29 -3.27
C ALA A 137 -4.39 -4.62 -2.19
N PHE A 138 -4.15 -3.34 -1.89
CA PHE A 138 -4.94 -2.57 -0.93
C PHE A 138 -6.43 -2.62 -1.23
N LYS A 139 -6.81 -2.39 -2.49
CA LYS A 139 -8.22 -2.47 -2.92
C LYS A 139 -8.80 -3.88 -2.79
N MET A 140 -8.01 -4.91 -3.05
CA MET A 140 -8.46 -6.30 -2.94
C MET A 140 -8.48 -6.84 -1.50
N SER A 141 -7.61 -6.34 -0.62
CA SER A 141 -7.35 -6.89 0.71
C SER A 141 -8.11 -6.20 1.85
N GLY A 142 -9.09 -5.35 1.52
CA GLY A 142 -9.91 -4.64 2.50
C GLY A 142 -9.51 -3.18 2.74
N GLY A 143 -9.12 -2.45 1.68
CA GLY A 143 -8.78 -1.03 1.74
C GLY A 143 -9.82 -0.17 2.46
N ASP A 144 -11.11 -0.46 2.26
CA ASP A 144 -12.21 0.22 2.95
C ASP A 144 -12.14 0.06 4.47
N THR A 145 -11.67 -1.10 4.96
CA THR A 145 -11.47 -1.35 6.39
C THR A 145 -10.29 -0.54 6.93
N ILE A 146 -9.21 -0.44 6.15
CA ILE A 146 -8.05 0.40 6.50
C ILE A 146 -8.46 1.87 6.55
N GLU A 147 -9.23 2.33 5.57
CA GLU A 147 -9.75 3.69 5.52
C GLU A 147 -10.66 4.00 6.72
N ALA A 148 -11.56 3.07 7.07
CA ALA A 148 -12.37 3.20 8.28
C ALA A 148 -11.50 3.29 9.55
N CYS A 149 -10.51 2.41 9.72
CA CYS A 149 -9.59 2.47 10.85
C CYS A 149 -8.75 3.75 10.87
N TRP A 150 -8.36 4.28 9.71
CA TRP A 150 -7.65 5.55 9.60
C TRP A 150 -8.53 6.71 10.04
N ASN A 151 -9.77 6.74 9.57
CA ASN A 151 -10.75 7.77 9.95
C ASN A 151 -11.05 7.71 11.46
N ASP A 152 -11.16 6.52 12.04
CA ASP A 152 -11.31 6.35 13.49
C ASP A 152 -10.13 6.99 14.25
N ILE A 153 -8.89 6.84 13.78
CA ILE A 153 -7.72 7.48 14.41
C ILE A 153 -7.76 9.00 14.23
N CYS A 154 -8.07 9.47 13.02
CA CYS A 154 -8.15 10.90 12.76
C CYS A 154 -9.20 11.57 13.65
N GLU A 155 -10.35 10.92 13.85
CA GLU A 155 -11.41 11.40 14.75
C GLU A 155 -10.92 11.49 16.21
N GLU A 156 -10.28 10.43 16.73
CA GLU A 156 -9.72 10.46 18.09
C GLU A 156 -8.61 11.51 18.24
N CYS A 157 -7.77 11.69 17.21
CA CYS A 157 -6.74 12.72 17.19
C CYS A 157 -7.33 14.13 17.12
N SER A 158 -8.39 14.37 16.33
CA SER A 158 -9.04 15.69 16.29
C SER A 158 -9.69 16.05 17.62
N LEU A 159 -10.35 15.08 18.28
CA LEU A 159 -10.91 15.28 19.62
C LEU A 159 -9.83 15.58 20.66
N LEU A 160 -8.66 14.94 20.54
CA LEU A 160 -7.53 15.25 21.41
C LEU A 160 -7.00 16.67 21.18
N VAL A 161 -6.90 17.11 19.92
CA VAL A 161 -6.44 18.46 19.58
C VAL A 161 -7.41 19.50 20.16
N GLU A 162 -8.71 19.32 19.96
CA GLU A 162 -9.74 20.22 20.51
C GLU A 162 -9.65 20.32 22.04
N LYS A 163 -9.62 19.18 22.75
CA LYS A 163 -9.45 19.18 24.22
C LYS A 163 -8.11 19.73 24.68
N ASN A 164 -7.07 19.63 23.85
CA ASN A 164 -5.76 20.20 24.15
C ASN A 164 -5.75 21.72 23.96
N GLU A 165 -6.53 22.25 23.03
CA GLU A 165 -6.77 23.69 22.88
C GLU A 165 -7.57 24.22 24.07
N GLU A 166 -8.66 23.56 24.47
CA GLU A 166 -9.43 23.90 25.67
C GLU A 166 -8.54 23.89 26.94
N ASP A 167 -7.75 22.84 27.15
CA ASP A 167 -6.81 22.73 28.29
C ASP A 167 -5.72 23.81 28.26
N ASN A 168 -5.37 24.37 27.09
CA ASN A 168 -4.42 25.48 26.99
C ASN A 168 -5.04 26.84 27.34
N GLU A 169 -6.37 26.97 27.34
CA GLU A 169 -7.10 28.18 27.69
C GLU A 169 -7.60 28.18 29.14
N GLU A 170 -7.54 27.04 29.83
CA GLU A 170 -7.92 26.94 31.24
C GLU A 170 -6.99 27.79 32.14
N ASP A 171 -7.61 28.78 32.79
CA ASP A 171 -7.06 29.61 33.87
C ASP A 171 -7.89 29.31 35.13
N LEU A 172 -7.42 28.37 35.94
CA LEU A 172 -8.16 27.87 37.11
C LEU A 172 -8.03 28.80 38.31
N ASP A 173 -7.00 29.64 38.37
CA ASP A 173 -6.78 30.60 39.47
C ASP A 173 -7.26 32.02 39.17
N ASN A 174 -7.78 32.26 37.95
CA ASN A 174 -8.31 33.53 37.44
C ASN A 174 -7.29 34.68 37.56
N ASP A 175 -6.00 34.37 37.39
CA ASP A 175 -4.94 35.37 37.43
C ASP A 175 -4.74 36.09 36.08
N GLY A 176 -5.47 35.66 35.04
CA GLY A 176 -5.45 36.20 33.70
C GLY A 176 -4.39 35.56 32.78
N ILE A 177 -3.70 34.51 33.23
CA ILE A 177 -2.68 33.78 32.50
C ILE A 177 -3.02 32.27 32.55
N ALA A 178 -3.04 31.60 31.40
CA ALA A 178 -3.35 30.17 31.37
C ALA A 178 -2.38 29.32 32.22
N ASP A 179 -2.93 28.35 32.98
CA ASP A 179 -2.17 27.48 33.89
C ASP A 179 -1.00 26.78 33.20
N VAL A 180 -1.18 26.43 31.92
CA VAL A 180 -0.21 25.70 31.09
C VAL A 180 1.11 26.47 30.95
N LEU A 181 1.07 27.80 31.04
CA LEU A 181 2.26 28.66 30.97
C LEU A 181 2.98 28.81 32.32
N GLN A 182 2.33 28.43 33.42
CA GLN A 182 2.83 28.64 34.78
C GLN A 182 3.38 27.37 35.44
N ILE A 183 2.99 26.19 34.96
CA ILE A 183 3.43 24.90 35.48
C ILE A 183 4.83 24.50 35.02
N SER A 184 5.52 23.67 35.83
CA SER A 184 6.82 23.13 35.44
C SER A 184 6.71 22.13 34.27
N GLN A 185 7.77 21.97 33.46
CA GLN A 185 7.77 21.04 32.31
C GLN A 185 7.37 19.59 32.68
N ARG A 186 7.71 19.15 33.90
CA ARG A 186 7.35 17.81 34.40
C ARG A 186 5.85 17.71 34.69
N GLU A 187 5.27 18.73 35.30
CA GLU A 187 3.84 18.81 35.59
C GLU A 187 3.03 18.97 34.29
N LEU A 188 3.55 19.73 33.34
CA LEU A 188 2.97 19.87 32.00
C LEU A 188 2.91 18.53 31.28
N MET A 189 4.00 17.76 31.30
CA MET A 189 4.01 16.41 30.72
C MET A 189 2.98 15.50 31.41
N GLN A 190 2.86 15.55 32.74
CA GLN A 190 1.86 14.75 33.47
C GLN A 190 0.43 15.17 33.14
N ARG A 191 0.15 16.48 33.03
CA ARG A 191 -1.15 17.03 32.64
C ARG A 191 -1.52 16.60 31.22
N LYS A 192 -0.60 16.71 30.26
CA LYS A 192 -0.85 16.29 28.86
C LYS A 192 -1.00 14.77 28.70
N VAL A 193 -0.21 13.96 29.42
CA VAL A 193 -0.42 12.50 29.44
C VAL A 193 -1.79 12.15 30.04
N LYS A 194 -2.18 12.82 31.14
CA LYS A 194 -3.51 12.64 31.74
C LYS A 194 -4.61 13.01 30.74
N LEU A 195 -4.47 14.13 30.05
CA LEU A 195 -5.40 14.58 29.02
C LEU A 195 -5.56 13.53 27.91
N VAL A 196 -4.46 12.98 27.39
CA VAL A 196 -4.49 11.90 26.39
C VAL A 196 -5.26 10.68 26.90
N VAL A 197 -4.97 10.23 28.12
CA VAL A 197 -5.59 9.04 28.73
C VAL A 197 -7.08 9.25 29.01
N THR A 198 -7.51 10.47 29.34
CA THR A 198 -8.93 10.77 29.59
C THR A 198 -9.71 11.07 28.31
N SER A 199 -9.03 11.45 27.24
CA SER A 199 -9.68 11.96 26.03
C SER A 199 -9.89 10.92 24.95
N ILE A 200 -9.03 9.89 24.89
CA ILE A 200 -9.04 8.86 23.85
C ILE A 200 -9.63 7.55 24.40
N ASP A 201 -10.45 6.88 23.60
CA ASP A 201 -10.85 5.50 23.89
C ASP A 201 -9.69 4.52 23.54
N PRO A 202 -9.04 3.89 24.54
CA PRO A 202 -7.91 3.01 24.29
C PRO A 202 -8.30 1.74 23.52
N ASP A 203 -9.53 1.25 23.66
CA ASP A 203 -9.99 0.05 22.96
C ASP A 203 -10.26 0.37 21.48
N LYS A 204 -10.83 1.54 21.18
CA LYS A 204 -11.03 2.01 19.81
C LYS A 204 -9.69 2.26 19.12
N LEU A 205 -8.78 3.00 19.76
CA LEU A 205 -7.45 3.27 19.22
C LEU A 205 -6.65 1.98 18.98
N THR A 206 -6.64 1.05 19.94
CA THR A 206 -5.91 -0.23 19.80
C THR A 206 -6.48 -1.07 18.66
N LYS A 207 -7.80 -1.12 18.50
CA LYS A 207 -8.44 -1.83 17.37
C LYS A 207 -8.11 -1.18 16.04
N ALA A 208 -8.17 0.14 15.95
CA ALA A 208 -7.87 0.89 14.73
C ALA A 208 -6.41 0.72 14.31
N VAL A 209 -5.46 0.87 15.26
CA VAL A 209 -4.03 0.62 15.02
C VAL A 209 -3.77 -0.83 14.64
N GLY A 210 -4.41 -1.78 15.32
CA GLY A 210 -4.32 -3.21 15.00
C GLY A 210 -4.86 -3.52 13.60
N GLY A 211 -5.98 -2.92 13.22
CA GLY A 211 -6.59 -3.05 11.89
C GLY A 211 -5.71 -2.47 10.80
N LEU A 212 -5.11 -1.29 11.03
CA LEU A 212 -4.13 -0.70 10.12
C LEU A 212 -2.91 -1.59 9.92
N TYR A 213 -2.35 -2.13 11.00
CA TYR A 213 -1.20 -3.02 10.93
C TYR A 213 -1.52 -4.32 10.18
N GLN A 214 -2.67 -4.93 10.46
CA GLN A 214 -3.14 -6.12 9.75
C GLN A 214 -3.39 -5.84 8.27
N GLY A 215 -4.00 -4.70 7.95
CA GLY A 215 -4.21 -4.25 6.58
C GLY A 215 -2.90 -4.05 5.83
N PHE A 216 -1.93 -3.37 6.44
CA PHE A 216 -0.59 -3.20 5.90
C PHE A 216 0.10 -4.54 5.63
N LEU A 217 0.08 -5.48 6.60
CA LEU A 217 0.63 -6.81 6.41
C LEU A 217 -0.08 -7.58 5.29
N SER A 218 -1.40 -7.43 5.16
CA SER A 218 -2.18 -8.06 4.10
C SER A 218 -1.71 -7.60 2.71
N VAL A 219 -1.58 -6.29 2.52
CA VAL A 219 -1.04 -5.69 1.27
C VAL A 219 0.36 -6.21 0.97
N LEU A 220 1.25 -6.16 1.97
CA LEU A 220 2.63 -6.63 1.84
C LEU A 220 2.68 -8.11 1.42
N MET A 221 1.83 -8.96 2.01
CA MET A 221 1.76 -10.38 1.67
C MET A 221 1.20 -10.62 0.27
N THR A 222 0.20 -9.85 -0.16
CA THR A 222 -0.33 -9.92 -1.54
C THR A 222 0.74 -9.54 -2.56
N VAL A 223 1.48 -8.46 -2.33
CA VAL A 223 2.57 -8.04 -3.22
C VAL A 223 3.65 -9.13 -3.28
N LYS A 224 4.11 -9.65 -2.14
CA LYS A 224 5.07 -10.78 -2.10
C LYS A 224 4.59 -12.02 -2.85
N PHE A 225 3.31 -12.33 -2.73
CA PHE A 225 2.73 -13.47 -3.45
C PHE A 225 2.84 -13.28 -4.96
N GLN A 226 2.63 -12.07 -5.48
CA GLN A 226 2.84 -11.77 -6.91
C GLN A 226 4.31 -11.94 -7.32
N PHE A 227 5.26 -11.46 -6.51
CA PHE A 227 6.70 -11.70 -6.75
C PHE A 227 7.04 -13.20 -6.77
N ALA A 228 6.50 -13.97 -5.81
CA ALA A 228 6.71 -15.41 -5.76
C ALA A 228 6.15 -16.12 -7.00
N GLN A 229 5.00 -15.68 -7.51
CA GLN A 229 4.44 -16.19 -8.78
C GLN A 229 5.38 -15.91 -9.97
N ALA A 230 5.96 -14.72 -10.06
CA ALA A 230 6.92 -14.38 -11.11
C ALA A 230 8.19 -15.24 -11.03
N ILE A 231 8.71 -15.49 -9.83
CA ILE A 231 9.86 -16.39 -9.61
C ILE A 231 9.50 -17.83 -10.00
N ALA A 232 8.33 -18.32 -9.59
CA ALA A 232 7.87 -19.66 -9.94
C ALA A 232 7.74 -19.85 -11.45
N LEU A 233 7.21 -18.85 -12.15
CA LEU A 233 7.14 -18.81 -13.61
C LEU A 233 8.56 -18.85 -14.22
N ALA A 234 9.48 -18.02 -13.73
CA ALA A 234 10.87 -17.98 -14.19
C ALA A 234 11.58 -19.33 -14.03
N VAL A 235 11.45 -19.98 -12.87
CA VAL A 235 12.04 -21.30 -12.62
C VAL A 235 11.46 -22.34 -13.56
N SER A 236 10.13 -22.36 -13.76
CA SER A 236 9.47 -23.27 -14.70
C SER A 236 9.97 -23.09 -16.13
N MET A 237 10.15 -21.84 -16.58
CA MET A 237 10.72 -21.53 -17.88
C MET A 237 12.18 -21.96 -17.99
N ALA A 238 12.97 -21.76 -16.95
CA ALA A 238 14.38 -22.13 -16.93
C ALA A 238 14.59 -23.65 -17.04
N GLU A 239 13.80 -24.44 -16.32
CA GLU A 239 13.87 -25.91 -16.40
C GLU A 239 13.55 -26.43 -17.81
N GLN A 240 12.59 -25.80 -18.51
CA GLN A 240 12.27 -26.12 -19.90
C GLN A 240 13.39 -25.70 -20.87
N ALA A 241 14.02 -24.56 -20.62
CA ALA A 241 15.11 -24.02 -21.45
C ALA A 241 16.47 -24.69 -21.17
N ARG A 242 16.64 -25.42 -20.07
CA ARG A 242 17.92 -25.98 -19.65
C ARG A 242 18.53 -26.95 -20.65
N LYS A 243 17.73 -27.89 -21.18
CA LYS A 243 18.20 -28.86 -22.19
C LYS A 243 18.68 -28.19 -23.48
N PRO A 244 17.89 -27.33 -24.15
CA PRO A 244 18.36 -26.63 -25.34
C PRO A 244 19.54 -25.71 -25.06
N ALA A 245 19.55 -25.00 -23.92
CA ALA A 245 20.69 -24.17 -23.51
C ALA A 245 21.97 -25.00 -23.31
N ALA A 246 21.88 -26.16 -22.68
CA ALA A 246 23.03 -27.04 -22.48
C ALA A 246 23.63 -27.53 -23.79
N VAL A 247 22.81 -27.89 -24.79
CA VAL A 247 23.30 -28.33 -26.11
C VAL A 247 24.11 -27.23 -26.79
N VAL A 248 23.70 -25.97 -26.66
CA VAL A 248 24.36 -24.84 -27.32
C VAL A 248 25.56 -24.31 -26.53
N LEU A 249 25.43 -24.16 -25.21
CA LEU A 249 26.43 -23.49 -24.37
C LEU A 249 27.56 -24.40 -23.89
N THR A 250 27.30 -25.70 -23.69
CA THR A 250 28.32 -26.66 -23.23
C THR A 250 29.54 -26.70 -24.14
N PRO A 251 29.45 -26.83 -25.47
CA PRO A 251 30.65 -26.86 -26.32
C PRO A 251 31.44 -25.56 -26.29
N ILE A 252 30.75 -24.42 -26.19
CA ILE A 252 31.38 -23.09 -26.10
C ILE A 252 32.17 -22.99 -24.78
N LEU A 253 31.54 -23.30 -23.65
CA LEU A 253 32.16 -23.25 -22.33
C LEU A 253 33.29 -24.28 -22.17
N ALA A 254 33.12 -25.50 -22.69
CA ALA A 254 34.14 -26.54 -22.64
C ALA A 254 35.41 -26.18 -23.44
N SER A 255 35.29 -25.35 -24.49
CA SER A 255 36.45 -24.85 -25.24
C SER A 255 37.22 -23.73 -24.53
N ALA A 256 36.57 -23.01 -23.61
CA ALA A 256 37.16 -21.86 -22.92
C ALA A 256 37.72 -22.20 -21.53
N LEU A 257 37.27 -23.30 -20.92
CA LEU A 257 37.60 -23.70 -19.56
C LEU A 257 38.64 -24.85 -19.52
N PRO A 258 39.43 -24.95 -18.45
CA PRO A 258 40.41 -26.02 -18.30
C PRO A 258 39.71 -27.39 -18.14
N PRO A 259 40.38 -28.48 -18.59
CA PRO A 259 39.87 -29.84 -18.40
C PRO A 259 39.65 -30.12 -16.90
N ASN A 260 38.55 -30.80 -16.56
CA ASN A 260 37.97 -31.03 -15.22
C ASN A 260 37.03 -29.94 -14.66
N SER A 261 36.51 -29.04 -15.49
CA SER A 261 35.54 -28.01 -15.05
C SER A 261 34.07 -28.36 -15.34
N GLU A 262 33.74 -29.64 -15.55
CA GLU A 262 32.42 -30.08 -16.02
C GLU A 262 31.28 -29.67 -15.08
N ASP A 263 31.47 -29.82 -13.77
CA ASP A 263 30.47 -29.43 -12.77
C ASP A 263 30.18 -27.92 -12.81
N TRP A 264 31.23 -27.10 -12.95
CA TRP A 264 31.09 -25.65 -13.06
C TRP A 264 30.38 -25.22 -14.33
N ILE A 265 30.54 -25.96 -15.44
CA ILE A 265 29.81 -25.71 -16.69
C ILE A 265 28.31 -25.95 -16.49
N VAL A 266 27.94 -27.08 -15.85
CA VAL A 266 26.53 -27.39 -15.57
C VAL A 266 25.92 -26.34 -14.65
N THR A 267 26.63 -25.94 -13.59
CA THR A 267 26.19 -24.90 -12.66
C THR A 267 26.06 -23.54 -13.34
N ALA A 268 27.03 -23.14 -14.17
CA ALA A 268 26.99 -21.87 -14.90
C ALA A 268 25.80 -21.80 -15.86
N ILE A 269 25.53 -22.87 -16.60
CA ILE A 269 24.38 -22.95 -17.52
C ILE A 269 23.06 -22.87 -16.73
N ASP A 270 22.96 -23.55 -15.59
CA ASP A 270 21.77 -23.50 -14.74
C ASP A 270 21.48 -22.08 -14.21
N TYR A 271 22.50 -21.42 -13.65
CA TYR A 271 22.36 -20.04 -13.18
C TYR A 271 22.04 -19.07 -14.32
N LEU A 272 22.75 -19.16 -15.45
CA LEU A 272 22.51 -18.29 -16.60
C LEU A 272 21.08 -18.44 -17.13
N THR A 273 20.60 -19.68 -17.25
CA THR A 273 19.25 -19.97 -17.74
C THR A 273 18.19 -19.42 -16.78
N LYS A 274 18.39 -19.59 -15.46
CA LYS A 274 17.51 -19.04 -14.43
C LYS A 274 17.51 -17.51 -14.42
N THR A 275 18.68 -16.88 -14.56
CA THR A 275 18.79 -15.41 -14.63
C THR A 275 18.07 -14.86 -15.85
N ILE A 276 18.27 -15.45 -17.03
CA ILE A 276 17.58 -15.02 -18.27
C ILE A 276 16.07 -15.21 -18.13
N ALA A 277 15.63 -16.37 -17.61
CA ALA A 277 14.21 -16.64 -17.40
C ALA A 277 13.59 -15.66 -16.39
N LEU A 278 14.33 -15.29 -15.34
CA LEU A 278 13.90 -14.30 -14.36
C LEU A 278 13.75 -12.92 -14.99
N LEU A 279 14.73 -12.46 -15.77
CA LEU A 279 14.66 -11.17 -16.48
C LEU A 279 13.47 -11.14 -17.44
N PHE A 280 13.20 -12.24 -18.14
CA PHE A 280 12.07 -12.35 -19.04
C PHE A 280 10.73 -12.34 -18.29
N ALA A 281 10.58 -13.14 -17.23
CA ALA A 281 9.38 -13.15 -16.40
C ALA A 281 9.10 -11.77 -15.80
N TRP A 282 10.14 -11.06 -15.36
CA TRP A 282 10.02 -9.70 -14.84
C TRP A 282 9.58 -8.71 -15.93
N THR A 283 10.08 -8.87 -17.16
CA THR A 283 9.65 -8.07 -18.30
C THR A 283 8.19 -8.33 -18.67
N LEU A 284 7.73 -9.59 -18.62
CA LEU A 284 6.33 -9.93 -18.81
C LEU A 284 5.44 -9.28 -17.73
N GLN A 285 5.86 -9.33 -16.46
CA GLN A 285 5.13 -8.69 -15.36
C GLN A 285 5.00 -7.18 -15.57
N LYS A 286 6.10 -6.51 -15.97
CA LYS A 286 6.07 -5.08 -16.34
C LYS A 286 5.10 -4.80 -17.48
N MET A 287 5.05 -5.65 -18.50
CA MET A 287 4.08 -5.51 -19.59
C MET A 287 2.63 -5.63 -19.11
N VAL A 288 2.32 -6.58 -18.23
CA VAL A 288 0.97 -6.72 -17.67
C VAL A 288 0.56 -5.46 -16.90
N CYS A 289 1.43 -4.95 -16.03
CA CYS A 289 1.17 -3.73 -15.27
C CYS A 289 1.08 -2.50 -16.18
N ALA A 290 1.91 -2.41 -17.23
CA ALA A 290 1.84 -1.36 -18.23
C ALA A 290 0.50 -1.34 -18.96
N VAL A 291 -0.01 -2.50 -19.36
CA VAL A 291 -1.32 -2.63 -20.02
C VAL A 291 -2.44 -2.22 -19.07
N GLN A 292 -2.45 -2.74 -17.84
CA GLN A 292 -3.49 -2.42 -16.85
C GLN A 292 -3.50 -0.93 -16.48
N SER A 293 -2.33 -0.34 -16.28
CA SER A 293 -2.18 1.09 -15.99
C SER A 293 -2.58 1.96 -17.19
N ALA A 294 -2.20 1.58 -18.41
CA ALA A 294 -2.63 2.26 -19.63
C ALA A 294 -4.15 2.27 -19.81
N ILE A 295 -4.81 1.13 -19.58
CA ILE A 295 -6.28 1.04 -19.67
C ILE A 295 -6.94 1.91 -18.60
N LYS A 296 -6.54 1.76 -17.33
CA LYS A 296 -7.10 2.57 -16.22
C LYS A 296 -6.88 4.07 -16.42
N GLY A 297 -5.67 4.45 -16.79
CA GLY A 297 -5.29 5.84 -17.00
C GLY A 297 -5.95 6.46 -18.23
N GLY A 298 -6.04 5.71 -19.34
CA GLY A 298 -6.72 6.14 -20.56
C GLY A 298 -8.21 6.36 -20.35
N HIS A 299 -8.88 5.45 -19.64
CA HIS A 299 -10.30 5.60 -19.32
C HIS A 299 -10.54 6.79 -18.36
N MET A 300 -9.73 6.91 -17.31
CA MET A 300 -9.79 8.06 -16.39
C MET A 300 -9.58 9.39 -17.13
N PHE A 301 -8.65 9.44 -18.07
CA PHE A 301 -8.45 10.62 -18.92
C PHE A 301 -9.68 10.92 -19.79
N ALA A 302 -10.21 9.91 -20.50
CA ALA A 302 -11.33 10.10 -21.42
C ALA A 302 -12.60 10.60 -20.71
N GLN A 303 -12.95 9.97 -19.59
CA GLN A 303 -14.13 10.36 -18.79
C GLN A 303 -14.02 11.80 -18.29
N ASN A 304 -12.91 12.15 -17.66
CA ASN A 304 -12.73 13.48 -17.10
C ASN A 304 -12.57 14.56 -18.18
N LEU A 305 -12.02 14.23 -19.35
CA LEU A 305 -11.94 15.15 -20.48
C LEU A 305 -13.33 15.49 -21.00
N LEU A 306 -14.21 14.50 -21.13
CA LEU A 306 -15.59 14.72 -21.58
C LEU A 306 -16.40 15.50 -20.55
N LEU A 307 -16.26 15.20 -19.25
CA LEU A 307 -16.88 15.99 -18.19
C LEU A 307 -16.43 17.45 -18.23
N PHE A 308 -15.12 17.69 -18.40
CA PHE A 308 -14.58 19.04 -18.53
C PHE A 308 -15.16 19.79 -19.75
N LEU A 309 -15.24 19.12 -20.90
CA LEU A 309 -15.80 19.70 -22.12
C LEU A 309 -17.31 19.96 -21.99
N ALA A 310 -18.05 19.05 -21.38
CA ALA A 310 -19.48 19.20 -21.09
C ALA A 310 -19.74 20.44 -20.22
N ASN A 311 -19.00 20.56 -19.12
CA ASN A 311 -19.09 21.68 -18.19
C ASN A 311 -18.76 23.02 -18.87
N LYS A 312 -17.79 23.03 -19.81
CA LYS A 312 -17.43 24.23 -20.58
C LYS A 312 -18.45 24.59 -21.67
N LEU A 313 -19.12 23.61 -22.24
CA LEU A 313 -20.14 23.81 -23.28
C LEU A 313 -21.54 24.09 -22.69
N GLY A 314 -21.69 24.04 -21.36
CA GLY A 314 -22.96 24.26 -20.69
C GLY A 314 -23.96 23.11 -20.86
N VAL A 315 -23.46 21.91 -21.18
CA VAL A 315 -24.28 20.71 -21.30
C VAL A 315 -24.31 20.04 -19.92
N GLU A 316 -25.36 20.32 -19.15
CA GLU A 316 -25.60 19.60 -17.89
C GLU A 316 -26.02 18.16 -18.18
N ASN A 317 -25.38 17.20 -17.52
CA ASN A 317 -25.68 15.76 -17.56
C ASN A 317 -25.42 15.08 -18.92
N ILE A 318 -24.17 15.04 -19.37
CA ILE A 318 -23.79 13.99 -20.33
C ILE A 318 -23.80 12.67 -19.57
N ASP A 319 -24.70 11.78 -19.96
CA ASP A 319 -24.67 10.40 -19.48
C ASP A 319 -23.54 9.66 -20.23
N LEU A 320 -22.41 9.50 -19.53
CA LEU A 320 -21.25 8.78 -20.06
C LEU A 320 -21.58 7.31 -20.32
N ASP A 321 -22.55 6.75 -19.59
CA ASP A 321 -22.96 5.34 -19.74
C ASP A 321 -23.76 5.10 -21.03
N GLU A 322 -24.38 6.14 -21.60
CA GLU A 322 -25.10 6.05 -22.89
C GLU A 322 -24.17 6.27 -24.11
N THR A 323 -22.98 6.84 -23.91
CA THR A 323 -22.14 7.33 -25.01
C THR A 323 -20.77 6.66 -25.04
N MET A 324 -20.57 5.72 -25.97
CA MET A 324 -19.31 4.94 -26.17
C MET A 324 -18.06 5.77 -26.55
N VAL A 325 -18.18 7.11 -26.62
CA VAL A 325 -17.09 8.00 -27.05
C VAL A 325 -15.95 8.00 -26.03
N ASP A 326 -16.27 7.95 -24.74
CA ASP A 326 -15.29 7.86 -23.66
C ASP A 326 -14.49 6.55 -23.74
N GLU A 327 -15.17 5.44 -24.07
CA GLU A 327 -14.56 4.13 -24.24
C GLU A 327 -13.61 4.11 -25.45
N TYR A 328 -14.02 4.62 -26.61
CA TYR A 328 -13.14 4.69 -27.79
C TYR A 328 -11.91 5.57 -27.55
N ILE A 329 -12.09 6.74 -26.96
CA ILE A 329 -10.98 7.64 -26.62
C ILE A 329 -10.07 6.97 -25.58
N GLY A 330 -10.66 6.35 -24.55
CA GLY A 330 -9.94 5.66 -23.49
C GLY A 330 -9.06 4.53 -24.04
N TRP A 331 -9.61 3.67 -24.91
CA TRP A 331 -8.85 2.60 -25.55
C TRP A 331 -7.78 3.10 -26.52
N ALA A 332 -8.05 4.18 -27.27
CA ALA A 332 -7.05 4.78 -28.17
C ALA A 332 -5.85 5.34 -27.38
N ILE A 333 -6.12 6.06 -26.28
CA ILE A 333 -5.09 6.58 -25.39
C ILE A 333 -4.35 5.45 -24.67
N ALA A 334 -5.07 4.40 -24.23
CA ALA A 334 -4.46 3.23 -23.62
C ALA A 334 -3.50 2.52 -24.59
N ALA A 335 -3.90 2.29 -25.84
CA ALA A 335 -3.05 1.68 -26.85
C ALA A 335 -1.78 2.52 -27.11
N MET A 336 -1.93 3.85 -27.15
CA MET A 336 -0.80 4.78 -27.26
C MET A 336 0.13 4.72 -26.03
N GLY A 337 -0.44 4.65 -24.83
CA GLY A 337 0.29 4.52 -23.58
C GLY A 337 1.10 3.22 -23.51
N VAL A 338 0.49 2.09 -23.87
CA VAL A 338 1.18 0.78 -23.95
C VAL A 338 2.33 0.83 -24.94
N TYR A 339 2.07 1.35 -26.15
CA TYR A 339 3.11 1.49 -27.18
C TYR A 339 4.28 2.35 -26.69
N PHE A 340 3.97 3.51 -26.08
CA PHE A 340 4.97 4.41 -25.53
C PHE A 340 5.82 3.72 -24.46
N GLN A 341 5.19 3.04 -23.50
CA GLN A 341 5.88 2.35 -22.41
C GLN A 341 6.82 1.26 -22.91
N ILE A 342 6.40 0.48 -23.92
CA ILE A 342 7.20 -0.59 -24.52
C ILE A 342 8.40 0.00 -25.27
N VAL A 343 8.18 1.03 -26.11
CA VAL A 343 9.25 1.64 -26.93
C VAL A 343 10.32 2.30 -26.05
N HIS A 344 9.92 2.90 -24.93
CA HIS A 344 10.85 3.56 -24.00
C HIS A 344 11.38 2.62 -22.91
N GLY A 345 11.08 1.32 -22.98
CA GLY A 345 11.63 0.30 -22.09
C GLY A 345 11.23 0.46 -20.62
N PHE A 346 10.04 1.00 -20.34
CA PHE A 346 9.54 1.27 -18.98
C PHE A 346 10.47 2.17 -18.15
N ALA A 347 11.23 3.05 -18.83
CA ALA A 347 12.09 4.03 -18.18
C ALA A 347 11.45 5.42 -18.22
N LEU A 348 11.68 6.19 -17.16
CA LEU A 348 11.30 7.60 -17.11
C LEU A 348 12.27 8.43 -17.95
N VAL A 349 11.78 8.96 -19.06
CA VAL A 349 12.53 9.94 -19.87
C VAL A 349 12.57 11.30 -19.17
N PHE A 350 13.72 11.97 -19.26
CA PHE A 350 13.84 13.36 -18.79
C PHE A 350 12.85 14.26 -19.56
N PRO A 351 12.11 15.19 -18.91
CA PRO A 351 12.23 15.63 -17.51
C PRO A 351 11.31 14.92 -16.50
N PHE A 352 10.51 13.94 -16.92
CA PHE A 352 9.52 13.29 -16.05
C PHE A 352 10.15 12.54 -14.88
N SER A 353 11.41 12.12 -14.99
CA SER A 353 12.17 11.54 -13.88
C SER A 353 12.32 12.46 -12.68
N ILE A 354 12.38 13.78 -12.89
CA ILE A 354 12.45 14.78 -11.80
C ILE A 354 11.07 15.01 -11.22
N VAL A 355 10.06 15.18 -12.09
CA VAL A 355 8.67 15.45 -11.66
C VAL A 355 8.12 14.28 -10.85
N LEU A 356 8.38 13.06 -11.28
CA LEU A 356 7.89 11.84 -10.64
C LEU A 356 8.92 11.25 -9.65
N PHE A 357 9.94 12.03 -9.26
CA PHE A 357 10.92 11.60 -8.26
C PHE A 357 10.31 11.13 -6.93
N PRO A 358 9.26 11.77 -6.38
CA PRO A 358 8.60 11.26 -5.17
C PRO A 358 8.02 9.84 -5.36
N LEU A 359 7.47 9.53 -6.53
CA LEU A 359 6.97 8.20 -6.84
C LEU A 359 8.10 7.18 -6.95
N ASN A 360 9.28 7.57 -7.46
CA ASN A 360 10.46 6.71 -7.43
C ASN A 360 10.89 6.35 -6.00
N ILE A 361 10.80 7.30 -5.06
CA ILE A 361 11.08 7.01 -3.64
C ILE A 361 10.08 6.00 -3.09
N ILE A 362 8.80 6.15 -3.41
CA ILE A 362 7.75 5.22 -2.96
C ILE A 362 7.99 3.83 -3.53
N GLU A 363 8.20 3.72 -4.84
CA GLU A 363 8.51 2.45 -5.52
C GLU A 363 9.70 1.75 -4.87
N PHE A 364 10.82 2.47 -4.71
CA PHE A 364 12.03 1.94 -4.09
C PHE A 364 11.82 1.53 -2.63
N SER A 365 11.07 2.33 -1.87
CA SER A 365 10.76 2.02 -0.46
C SER A 365 9.90 0.76 -0.35
N LEU A 366 8.93 0.58 -1.25
CA LEU A 366 8.10 -0.62 -1.29
C LEU A 366 8.90 -1.85 -1.74
N GLU A 367 9.75 -1.73 -2.75
CA GLU A 367 10.69 -2.78 -3.16
C GLU A 367 11.56 -3.23 -1.98
N TRP A 368 12.15 -2.27 -1.27
CA TRP A 368 12.95 -2.55 -0.08
C TRP A 368 12.14 -3.26 1.01
N THR A 369 10.94 -2.76 1.31
CA THR A 369 10.06 -3.34 2.34
C THR A 369 9.67 -4.78 1.98
N VAL A 370 9.27 -5.03 0.74
CA VAL A 370 8.93 -6.36 0.25
C VAL A 370 10.12 -7.32 0.34
N THR A 371 11.33 -6.83 0.07
CA THR A 371 12.56 -7.63 0.09
C THR A 371 13.00 -7.98 1.51
N TRP A 372 12.92 -7.05 2.46
CA TRP A 372 13.55 -7.19 3.79
C TRP A 372 12.60 -7.48 4.95
N LEU A 373 11.34 -7.03 4.90
CA LEU A 373 10.33 -7.30 5.94
C LEU A 373 9.61 -8.63 5.69
N GLY A 374 10.30 -9.65 5.15
CA GLY A 374 9.74 -10.93 4.76
C GLY A 374 10.42 -12.18 5.22
#